data_AF-A0A936JQU5-F1
#
_entry.id   AF-A0A936JQU5-F1
#
_cell.length_a   1.000
_cell.length_b   1.000
_cell.length_c   1.000
_cell.angle_alpha   90.00
_cell.angle_beta   90.00
_cell.angle_gamma   90.00
#
_symmetry.space_group_name_H-M   'P 1'
#
loop_
_entity.id
_entity.type
_entity.pdbx_description
1 polymer ?
#
loop_
_entity_poly.entity_id
_entity_poly.type
_entity_poly.pdbx_seq_one_letter_code
_entity_poly.pdbx_strand_id
1 'polypeptide(L)'
;MTPRKLKMLSIVTIALGALDLLAALTGAASLRAGPEKMMGDTPAQTAALAEVQQEMKKALVALTENWATYNRFLVTISLMVSAALLVGGIMSLKLRKQGRDILATTFIAAIPLKVLNAIASVSIGMATIQILREFSPKIVRAALPAGRTMPPGVEGLSTGLAETSMLFGLAVGVGWLLLQIGFYIAGAIYLRKPEVRAAFRS
;
A
#
# COMPACT_ATOMS: atom_id res chain seq x y z
N MET A 1 25.78 4.96 -26.33
CA MET A 1 25.20 4.74 -24.99
C MET A 1 24.67 3.31 -24.90
N THR A 2 24.98 2.54 -23.85
CA THR A 2 24.76 1.08 -23.88
C THR A 2 23.27 0.71 -23.82
N PRO A 3 22.73 -0.05 -24.80
CA PRO A 3 21.35 -0.56 -24.78
C PRO A 3 21.00 -1.36 -23.52
N ARG A 4 22.01 -1.80 -22.76
CA ARG A 4 21.86 -2.46 -21.45
C ARG A 4 21.13 -1.61 -20.41
N LYS A 5 21.47 -0.31 -20.28
CA LYS A 5 20.87 0.55 -19.24
C LYS A 5 19.38 0.80 -19.49
N LEU A 6 19.01 0.98 -20.76
CA LEU A 6 17.61 1.14 -21.16
C LEU A 6 16.80 -0.14 -20.91
N LYS A 7 17.35 -1.31 -21.28
CA LYS A 7 16.73 -2.60 -21.00
C LYS A 7 16.50 -2.80 -19.51
N MET A 8 17.50 -2.50 -18.67
CA MET A 8 17.38 -2.62 -17.23
C MET A 8 16.28 -1.70 -16.66
N LEU A 9 16.26 -0.42 -17.09
CA LEU A 9 15.21 0.51 -16.68
C LEU A 9 13.81 -0.01 -17.04
N SER A 10 13.62 -0.50 -18.27
CA SER A 10 12.34 -1.03 -18.73
C SER A 10 11.93 -2.29 -17.97
N ILE A 11 12.86 -3.21 -17.70
CA ILE A 11 12.58 -4.43 -16.92
C ILE A 11 12.15 -4.07 -15.49
N VAL A 12 12.89 -3.17 -14.82
CA VAL A 12 12.53 -2.72 -13.46
C VAL A 12 11.18 -2.02 -13.47
N THR A 13 10.89 -1.23 -14.50
CA THR A 13 9.59 -0.54 -14.63
C THR A 13 8.44 -1.52 -14.82
N ILE A 14 8.63 -2.58 -15.63
CA ILE A 14 7.65 -3.64 -15.80
C ILE A 14 7.42 -4.38 -14.48
N ALA A 15 8.50 -4.73 -13.77
CA ALA A 15 8.39 -5.41 -12.48
C ALA A 15 7.63 -4.55 -11.44
N LEU A 16 7.97 -3.26 -11.35
CA LEU A 16 7.26 -2.33 -10.46
C LEU A 16 5.79 -2.17 -10.87
N GLY A 17 5.51 -2.02 -12.17
CA GLY A 17 4.13 -1.93 -12.68
C GLY A 17 3.33 -3.19 -12.40
N ALA A 18 3.93 -4.37 -12.52
CA ALA A 18 3.27 -5.64 -12.20
C ALA A 18 3.00 -5.80 -10.70
N LEU A 19 3.96 -5.43 -9.85
CA LEU A 19 3.78 -5.45 -8.39
C LEU A 19 2.70 -4.47 -7.94
N ASP A 20 2.69 -3.24 -8.47
CA ASP A 20 1.66 -2.24 -8.18
C ASP A 20 0.29 -2.69 -8.67
N LEU A 21 0.22 -3.35 -9.84
CA LEU A 21 -1.02 -3.93 -10.35
C LEU A 21 -1.55 -5.04 -9.44
N LEU A 22 -0.69 -5.96 -9.01
CA LEU A 22 -1.06 -7.03 -8.07
C LEU A 22 -1.56 -6.43 -6.74
N ALA A 23 -0.84 -5.47 -6.18
CA ALA A 23 -1.23 -4.79 -4.95
C ALA A 23 -2.60 -4.10 -5.10
N ALA A 24 -2.84 -3.41 -6.23
CA ALA A 24 -4.11 -2.76 -6.50
C ALA A 24 -5.25 -3.76 -6.67
N LEU A 25 -5.02 -4.91 -7.31
CA LEU A 25 -6.00 -5.98 -7.44
C LEU A 25 -6.32 -6.63 -6.09
N THR A 26 -5.31 -6.90 -5.26
CA THR A 26 -5.51 -7.40 -3.89
C THR A 26 -6.30 -6.39 -3.05
N GLY A 27 -6.00 -5.09 -3.15
CA GLY A 27 -6.76 -4.03 -2.50
C GLY A 27 -8.21 -3.92 -3.00
N ALA A 28 -8.44 -4.07 -4.31
CA ALA A 28 -9.79 -4.09 -4.86
C ALA A 28 -10.58 -5.33 -4.39
N ALA A 29 -9.93 -6.50 -4.32
CA ALA A 29 -10.52 -7.72 -3.80
C ALA A 29 -10.83 -7.60 -2.30
N SER A 30 -9.95 -6.98 -1.53
CA SER A 30 -10.11 -6.76 -0.09
C SER A 30 -11.30 -5.84 0.21
N LEU A 31 -11.49 -4.78 -0.59
CA LEU A 31 -12.65 -3.89 -0.51
C LEU A 31 -13.97 -4.59 -0.84
N ARG A 32 -13.96 -5.62 -1.69
CA ARG A 32 -15.15 -6.42 -2.02
C ARG A 32 -15.43 -7.52 -1.01
N ALA A 33 -14.38 -8.12 -0.44
CA ALA A 33 -14.51 -9.19 0.54
C ALA A 33 -15.14 -8.70 1.86
N GLY A 34 -15.01 -7.40 2.15
CA GLY A 34 -15.45 -6.80 3.40
C GLY A 34 -14.54 -7.20 4.57
N PRO A 35 -14.59 -6.45 5.68
CA PRO A 35 -13.80 -6.77 6.88
C PRO A 35 -14.22 -8.09 7.53
N GLU A 36 -15.42 -8.59 7.22
CA GLU A 36 -15.93 -9.86 7.75
C GLU A 36 -15.05 -11.06 7.39
N LYS A 37 -14.53 -11.09 6.16
CA LYS A 37 -13.70 -12.20 5.69
C LYS A 37 -12.25 -12.13 6.17
N MET A 38 -11.78 -10.97 6.64
CA MET A 38 -10.38 -10.79 7.05
C MET A 38 -10.11 -11.20 8.48
N MET A 39 -11.10 -11.14 9.37
CA MET A 39 -10.90 -11.50 10.77
C MET A 39 -10.92 -13.02 11.02
N GLY A 40 -11.27 -13.81 9.99
CA GLY A 40 -11.45 -15.26 10.11
C GLY A 40 -12.60 -15.62 11.04
N ASP A 41 -13.23 -16.78 10.84
CA ASP A 41 -14.15 -17.35 11.83
C ASP A 41 -13.34 -17.92 13.00
N THR A 42 -12.60 -17.07 13.69
CA THR A 42 -11.94 -17.49 14.94
C THR A 42 -13.06 -17.66 15.96
N PRO A 43 -13.33 -18.89 16.45
CA PRO A 43 -14.45 -19.11 17.36
C PRO A 43 -14.23 -18.26 18.61
N ALA A 44 -15.14 -17.32 18.86
CA ALA A 44 -15.10 -16.49 20.04
C ALA A 44 -15.16 -17.40 21.28
N GLN A 45 -14.16 -17.28 22.16
CA GLN A 45 -14.07 -18.12 23.36
C GLN A 45 -15.13 -17.73 24.41
N THR A 46 -15.64 -16.49 24.37
CA THR A 46 -16.69 -15.99 25.27
C THR A 46 -17.66 -15.07 24.52
N ALA A 47 -18.92 -14.99 24.96
CA ALA A 47 -19.92 -14.09 24.39
C ALA A 47 -19.52 -12.62 24.52
N ALA A 48 -18.92 -12.24 25.66
CA ALA A 48 -18.40 -10.89 25.88
C ALA A 48 -17.28 -10.52 24.90
N LEU A 49 -16.40 -11.47 24.56
CA LEU A 49 -15.34 -11.24 23.57
C LEU A 49 -15.93 -11.04 22.17
N ALA A 50 -16.96 -11.82 21.81
CA ALA A 50 -17.64 -11.67 20.52
C ALA A 50 -18.27 -10.27 20.37
N GLU A 51 -18.91 -9.76 21.42
CA GLU A 51 -19.54 -8.44 21.43
C GLU A 51 -18.50 -7.32 21.21
N VAL A 52 -17.40 -7.34 21.97
CA VAL A 52 -16.32 -6.34 21.82
C VAL A 52 -15.66 -6.42 20.44
N GLN A 53 -15.43 -7.63 19.92
CA GLN A 53 -14.89 -7.81 18.57
C GLN A 53 -15.85 -7.29 17.50
N GLN A 54 -17.16 -7.49 17.69
CA GLN A 54 -18.18 -6.98 16.77
C GLN A 54 -18.24 -5.45 16.78
N GLU A 55 -18.16 -4.81 17.94
CA GLU A 55 -18.08 -3.35 18.05
C GLU A 55 -16.83 -2.79 17.36
N MET A 56 -15.66 -3.37 17.61
CA MET A 56 -14.42 -2.99 16.96
C MET A 56 -14.53 -3.16 15.43
N LYS A 57 -15.11 -4.27 14.96
CA LYS A 57 -15.35 -4.52 13.55
C LYS A 57 -16.28 -3.46 12.95
N LYS A 58 -17.37 -3.07 13.63
CA LYS A 58 -18.26 -1.97 13.19
C LYS A 58 -17.51 -0.64 13.08
N ALA A 59 -16.66 -0.31 14.04
CA ALA A 59 -15.84 0.90 13.99
C ALA A 59 -14.88 0.89 12.78
N LEU A 60 -14.23 -0.25 12.50
CA LEU A 60 -13.36 -0.41 11.34
C LEU A 60 -14.12 -0.39 10.01
N VAL A 61 -15.33 -0.96 9.95
CA VAL A 61 -16.23 -0.86 8.79
C VAL A 61 -16.56 0.60 8.52
N ALA A 62 -17.03 1.34 9.53
CA ALA A 62 -17.39 2.75 9.38
C ALA A 62 -16.20 3.60 8.93
N LEU A 63 -15.00 3.36 9.48
CA LEU A 63 -13.77 3.99 9.01
C LEU A 63 -13.51 3.65 7.53
N THR A 64 -13.63 2.39 7.14
CA THR A 64 -13.41 1.96 5.75
C THR A 64 -14.43 2.55 4.79
N GLU A 65 -15.70 2.64 5.18
CA GLU A 65 -16.79 3.23 4.39
C GLU A 65 -16.58 4.72 4.15
N ASN A 66 -16.17 5.46 5.19
CA ASN A 66 -15.83 6.88 5.06
C ASN A 66 -14.73 7.14 4.02
N TRP A 67 -13.77 6.23 3.90
CA TRP A 67 -12.68 6.31 2.94
C TRP A 67 -12.93 5.54 1.64
N ALA A 68 -14.05 4.83 1.50
CA ALA A 68 -14.29 3.89 0.40
C ALA A 68 -14.31 4.60 -0.96
N THR A 69 -14.97 5.75 -1.07
CA THR A 69 -15.05 6.52 -2.32
C THR A 69 -13.66 7.00 -2.74
N TYR A 70 -12.91 7.55 -1.80
CA TYR A 70 -11.55 8.02 -2.04
C TYR A 70 -10.61 6.86 -2.43
N ASN A 71 -10.66 5.74 -1.72
CA ASN A 71 -9.86 4.56 -2.02
C ASN A 71 -10.20 3.94 -3.38
N ARG A 72 -11.49 3.85 -3.73
CA ARG A 72 -11.91 3.38 -5.07
C ARG A 72 -11.31 4.26 -6.16
N PHE A 73 -11.38 5.57 -6.00
CA PHE A 73 -10.78 6.52 -6.94
C PHE A 73 -9.27 6.33 -7.07
N LEU A 74 -8.54 6.26 -5.95
CA LEU A 74 -7.09 6.04 -5.96
C LEU A 74 -6.70 4.68 -6.58
N VAL A 75 -7.44 3.61 -6.28
CA VAL A 75 -7.20 2.28 -6.85
C VAL A 75 -7.39 2.31 -8.36
N THR A 76 -8.46 2.94 -8.86
CA THR A 76 -8.69 3.06 -10.31
C THR A 76 -7.56 3.81 -11.01
N ILE A 77 -7.11 4.94 -10.47
CA ILE A 77 -5.99 5.68 -11.05
C ILE A 77 -4.69 4.88 -10.95
N SER A 78 -4.46 4.19 -9.84
CA SER A 78 -3.27 3.35 -9.65
C SER A 78 -3.24 2.19 -10.65
N LEU A 79 -4.38 1.58 -10.97
CA LEU A 79 -4.50 0.57 -12.02
C LEU A 79 -4.15 1.17 -13.39
N MET A 80 -4.66 2.36 -13.71
CA MET A 80 -4.34 3.04 -14.97
C MET A 80 -2.84 3.37 -15.09
N VAL A 81 -2.23 3.89 -14.03
CA VAL A 81 -0.79 4.17 -13.98
C VAL A 81 0.03 2.89 -14.10
N SER A 82 -0.36 1.82 -13.40
CA SER A 82 0.33 0.53 -13.48
C SER A 82 0.25 -0.07 -14.88
N ALA A 83 -0.91 -0.01 -15.52
CA ALA A 83 -1.09 -0.43 -16.91
C ALA A 83 -0.24 0.41 -17.87
N ALA A 84 -0.17 1.73 -17.67
CA ALA A 84 0.65 2.62 -18.47
C ALA A 84 2.16 2.35 -18.29
N LEU A 85 2.62 2.05 -17.07
CA LEU A 85 4.00 1.63 -16.81
C LEU A 85 4.33 0.30 -17.51
N LEU A 86 3.42 -0.67 -17.48
CA LEU A 86 3.59 -1.96 -18.16
C LEU A 86 3.66 -1.78 -19.68
N VAL A 87 2.66 -1.11 -20.28
CA VAL A 87 2.60 -0.86 -21.72
C VAL A 87 3.80 -0.03 -22.17
N GLY A 88 4.09 1.05 -21.47
CA GLY A 88 5.24 1.91 -21.73
C GLY A 88 6.57 1.14 -21.62
N GLY A 89 6.73 0.31 -20.59
CA GLY A 89 7.89 -0.55 -20.39
C GLY A 89 8.10 -1.53 -21.54
N ILE A 90 7.04 -2.25 -21.93
CA ILE A 90 7.07 -3.22 -23.03
C ILE A 90 7.36 -2.53 -24.38
N MET A 91 6.71 -1.40 -24.65
CA MET A 91 6.97 -0.62 -25.88
C MET A 91 8.38 -0.02 -25.90
N SER A 92 8.90 0.37 -24.74
CA SER A 92 10.26 0.89 -24.58
C SER A 92 11.31 -0.19 -24.82
N LEU A 93 11.05 -1.45 -24.41
CA LEU A 93 11.90 -2.60 -24.77
C LEU A 93 11.98 -2.80 -26.28
N LYS A 94 10.91 -2.51 -27.01
CA LYS A 94 10.84 -2.55 -28.47
C LYS A 94 11.37 -1.27 -29.14
N LEU A 95 11.99 -0.36 -28.38
CA LEU A 95 12.53 0.91 -28.85
C LEU A 95 11.53 1.80 -29.60
N ARG A 96 10.23 1.69 -29.30
CA ARG A 96 9.21 2.55 -29.92
C ARG A 96 9.18 3.93 -29.27
N LYS A 97 9.23 5.00 -30.08
CA LYS A 97 9.12 6.40 -29.62
C LYS A 97 7.93 6.63 -28.68
N GLN A 98 6.76 6.07 -29.01
CA GLN A 98 5.55 6.16 -28.19
C GLN A 98 5.76 5.58 -26.78
N GLY A 99 6.49 4.47 -26.64
CA GLY A 99 6.76 3.84 -25.34
C GLY A 99 7.58 4.74 -24.41
N ARG A 100 8.56 5.45 -24.96
CA ARG A 100 9.34 6.45 -24.22
C ARG A 100 8.45 7.59 -23.71
N ASP A 101 7.61 8.14 -24.58
CA ASP A 101 6.78 9.29 -24.25
C ASP A 101 5.73 8.91 -23.18
N ILE A 102 5.10 7.73 -23.30
CA ILE A 102 4.20 7.16 -22.29
C ILE A 102 4.93 6.94 -20.96
N LEU A 103 6.13 6.34 -20.96
CA LEU A 103 6.88 6.14 -19.71
C LEU A 103 7.25 7.46 -19.03
N ALA A 104 7.72 8.44 -19.79
CA ALA A 104 8.13 9.72 -19.25
C ALA A 104 6.95 10.48 -18.62
N THR A 105 5.78 10.49 -19.26
CA THR A 105 4.57 11.11 -18.70
C THR A 105 4.07 10.33 -17.49
N THR A 106 4.07 8.99 -17.55
CA THR A 106 3.60 8.13 -16.46
C THR A 106 4.48 8.27 -15.23
N PHE A 107 5.81 8.33 -15.36
CA PHE A 107 6.71 8.57 -14.21
C PHE A 107 6.42 9.89 -13.50
N ILE A 108 6.13 10.96 -14.26
CA ILE A 108 5.82 12.26 -13.68
C ILE A 108 4.46 12.23 -12.99
N ALA A 109 3.46 11.63 -13.61
CA ALA A 109 2.11 11.50 -13.06
C ALA A 109 2.05 10.55 -11.84
N ALA A 110 2.91 9.54 -11.78
CA ALA A 110 2.96 8.59 -10.68
C ALA A 110 3.43 9.22 -9.37
N ILE A 111 4.31 10.23 -9.41
CA ILE A 111 4.86 10.87 -8.20
C ILE A 111 3.76 11.46 -7.30
N PRO A 112 2.92 12.41 -7.76
CA PRO A 112 1.87 12.98 -6.90
C PRO A 112 0.86 11.90 -6.46
N LEU A 113 0.55 10.92 -7.32
CA LEU A 113 -0.35 9.83 -6.97
C LEU A 113 0.20 8.99 -5.81
N LYS A 114 1.49 8.63 -5.85
CA LYS A 114 2.14 7.86 -4.78
C LYS A 114 2.18 8.65 -3.46
N VAL A 115 2.42 9.95 -3.53
CA VAL A 115 2.36 10.84 -2.35
C VAL A 115 0.95 10.87 -1.76
N LEU A 116 -0.09 11.06 -2.59
CA LEU A 116 -1.48 11.04 -2.13
C LEU A 116 -1.86 9.70 -1.51
N ASN A 117 -1.48 8.59 -2.14
CA ASN A 117 -1.73 7.25 -1.62
C ASN A 117 -1.01 7.01 -0.28
N ALA A 118 0.22 7.50 -0.14
CA ALA A 118 0.94 7.43 1.13
C ALA A 118 0.25 8.23 2.24
N ILE A 119 -0.20 9.47 1.96
CA ILE A 119 -0.94 10.30 2.93
C ILE A 119 -2.21 9.59 3.39
N ALA A 120 -2.97 9.04 2.45
CA ALA A 120 -4.20 8.30 2.77
C ALA A 120 -3.93 7.04 3.59
N SER A 121 -2.90 6.28 3.22
CA SER A 121 -2.48 5.07 3.95
C SER A 121 -2.07 5.39 5.39
N VAL A 122 -1.31 6.47 5.58
CA VAL A 122 -0.92 6.94 6.93
C VAL A 122 -2.15 7.40 7.71
N SER A 123 -3.07 8.14 7.08
CA SER A 123 -4.30 8.64 7.74
C SER A 123 -5.20 7.50 8.20
N ILE A 124 -5.45 6.52 7.34
CA ILE A 124 -6.23 5.32 7.66
C ILE A 124 -5.52 4.50 8.73
N GLY A 125 -4.19 4.36 8.65
CA GLY A 125 -3.38 3.68 9.65
C GLY A 125 -3.54 4.31 11.04
N MET A 126 -3.37 5.63 11.13
CA MET A 126 -3.52 6.38 12.39
C MET A 126 -4.93 6.23 12.99
N ALA A 127 -5.98 6.34 12.18
CA ALA A 127 -7.36 6.14 12.65
C ALA A 127 -7.62 4.69 13.12
N THR A 128 -7.08 3.70 12.39
CA THR A 128 -7.15 2.28 12.77
C THR A 128 -6.48 2.04 14.13
N ILE A 129 -5.34 2.69 14.39
CA ILE A 129 -4.63 2.57 15.66
C ILE A 129 -5.41 3.20 16.81
N GLN A 130 -6.08 4.32 16.58
CA GLN A 130 -6.94 4.93 17.60
C GLN A 130 -8.08 3.98 17.99
N ILE A 131 -8.74 3.35 17.01
CA ILE A 131 -9.75 2.31 17.25
C ILE A 131 -9.12 1.15 18.03
N LEU A 132 -7.98 0.61 17.59
CA LEU A 132 -7.32 -0.49 18.29
C LEU A 132 -6.93 -0.14 19.73
N ARG A 133 -6.45 1.08 19.99
CA ARG A 133 -6.12 1.55 21.35
C ARG A 133 -7.35 1.62 22.25
N GLU A 134 -8.51 1.99 21.70
CA GLU A 134 -9.77 2.02 22.44
C GLU A 134 -10.30 0.60 22.75
N PHE A 135 -10.22 -0.32 21.79
CA PHE A 135 -10.79 -1.67 21.91
C PHE A 135 -9.84 -2.70 22.50
N SER A 136 -8.52 -2.53 22.40
CA SER A 136 -7.51 -3.43 22.95
C SER A 136 -7.71 -3.76 24.43
N PRO A 137 -7.88 -2.79 25.36
CA PRO A 137 -8.12 -3.11 26.76
C PRO A 137 -9.47 -3.82 26.98
N LYS A 138 -10.50 -3.50 26.19
CA LYS A 138 -11.81 -4.18 26.25
C LYS A 138 -11.68 -5.66 25.84
N ILE A 139 -10.94 -5.93 24.76
CA ILE A 139 -10.66 -7.28 24.26
C ILE A 139 -9.88 -8.08 25.30
N VAL A 140 -8.82 -7.51 25.86
CA VAL A 140 -8.01 -8.17 26.89
C VAL A 140 -8.85 -8.54 28.10
N ARG A 141 -9.71 -7.63 28.59
CA ARG A 141 -10.62 -7.90 29.73
C ARG A 141 -11.65 -8.98 29.40
N ALA A 142 -12.23 -8.95 28.20
CA ALA A 142 -13.23 -9.93 27.77
C ALA A 142 -12.64 -11.33 27.49
N ALA A 143 -11.33 -11.41 27.18
CA ALA A 143 -10.62 -12.65 26.93
C ALA A 143 -10.12 -13.34 28.22
N LEU A 144 -10.02 -12.62 29.34
CA LEU A 144 -9.60 -13.23 30.62
C LEU A 144 -10.74 -14.09 31.20
N PRO A 145 -10.44 -15.33 31.65
CA PRO A 145 -11.38 -16.11 32.43
C PRO A 145 -11.81 -15.36 33.69
N ALA A 146 -13.07 -15.51 34.10
CA ALA A 146 -13.57 -14.90 35.33
C ALA A 146 -12.65 -15.21 36.52
N GLY A 147 -12.18 -14.17 37.21
CA GLY A 147 -11.30 -14.29 38.38
C GLY A 147 -9.80 -14.34 38.10
N ARG A 148 -9.33 -14.26 36.85
CA ARG A 148 -7.90 -14.11 36.54
C ARG A 148 -7.54 -12.66 36.26
N THR A 149 -6.50 -12.18 36.93
CA THR A 149 -5.84 -10.91 36.61
C THR A 149 -4.74 -11.14 35.56
N MET A 150 -4.50 -10.15 34.71
CA MET A 150 -3.41 -10.21 33.74
C MET A 150 -2.07 -10.25 34.49
N PRO A 151 -1.10 -11.08 34.08
CA PRO A 151 0.22 -11.08 34.71
C PRO A 151 0.86 -9.68 34.59
N PRO A 152 1.42 -9.12 35.67
CA PRO A 152 2.07 -7.82 35.63
C PRO A 152 3.23 -7.84 34.62
N GLY A 153 3.31 -6.82 33.77
CA GLY A 153 4.35 -6.66 32.74
C GLY A 153 3.96 -7.12 31.32
N VAL A 154 2.91 -7.93 31.15
CA VAL A 154 2.46 -8.37 29.81
C VAL A 154 1.88 -7.19 29.00
N GLU A 155 1.20 -6.28 29.68
CA GLU A 155 0.57 -5.11 29.06
C GLU A 155 1.60 -4.10 28.50
N GLY A 156 2.72 -3.92 29.20
CA GLY A 156 3.83 -3.10 28.72
C GLY A 156 4.56 -3.73 27.54
N LEU A 157 4.75 -5.06 27.57
CA LEU A 157 5.38 -5.81 26.49
C LEU A 157 4.55 -5.79 25.20
N SER A 158 3.24 -6.03 25.29
CA SER A 158 2.35 -6.03 24.13
C SER A 158 2.25 -4.65 23.48
N THR A 159 2.12 -3.60 24.30
CA THR A 159 2.03 -2.21 23.84
C THR A 159 3.34 -1.77 23.21
N GLY A 160 4.48 -2.03 23.88
CA GLY A 160 5.80 -1.68 23.35
C GLY A 160 6.13 -2.38 22.03
N LEU A 161 5.77 -3.67 21.90
CA LEU A 161 5.96 -4.43 20.66
C LEU A 161 5.06 -3.91 19.53
N ALA A 162 3.79 -3.61 19.83
CA ALA A 162 2.86 -3.03 18.86
C ALA A 162 3.34 -1.67 18.33
N GLU A 163 3.77 -0.78 19.21
CA GLU A 163 4.29 0.53 18.81
C GLU A 163 5.60 0.45 18.02
N THR A 164 6.52 -0.42 18.43
CA THR A 164 7.79 -0.63 17.73
C THR A 164 7.58 -1.20 16.34
N SER A 165 6.72 -2.22 16.22
CA SER A 165 6.40 -2.82 14.92
C SER A 165 5.72 -1.84 13.97
N MET A 166 4.86 -0.96 14.50
CA MET A 166 4.22 0.11 13.73
C MET A 166 5.24 1.15 13.23
N LEU A 167 6.11 1.66 14.12
CA LEU A 167 7.15 2.63 13.74
C LEU A 167 8.08 2.05 12.68
N PHE A 168 8.46 0.77 12.84
CA PHE A 168 9.24 0.06 11.86
C PHE A 168 8.51 -0.05 10.51
N GLY A 169 7.23 -0.44 10.52
CA GLY A 169 6.40 -0.52 9.32
C GLY A 169 6.28 0.82 8.61
N LEU A 170 6.11 1.91 9.37
CA LEU A 170 6.07 3.27 8.83
C LEU A 170 7.42 3.68 8.22
N ALA A 171 8.53 3.42 8.91
CA ALA A 171 9.87 3.73 8.42
C ALA A 171 10.19 2.98 7.12
N VAL A 172 9.87 1.68 7.06
CA VAL A 172 10.02 0.87 5.85
C VAL A 172 9.11 1.39 4.73
N GLY A 173 7.86 1.73 5.04
CA GLY A 173 6.90 2.29 4.07
C GLY A 173 7.37 3.61 3.46
N VAL A 174 7.88 4.53 4.30
CA VAL A 174 8.45 5.81 3.84
C VAL A 174 9.73 5.57 3.02
N GLY A 175 10.62 4.70 3.48
CA GLY A 175 11.83 4.34 2.72
C GLY A 175 11.51 3.77 1.35
N TRP A 176 10.53 2.88 1.27
CA TRP A 176 10.04 2.30 0.01
C TRP A 176 9.42 3.36 -0.91
N LEU A 177 8.61 4.26 -0.37
CA LEU A 177 8.02 5.37 -1.11
C LEU A 177 9.11 6.29 -1.71
N LEU A 178 10.10 6.68 -0.90
CA LEU A 178 11.22 7.51 -1.35
C LEU A 178 12.02 6.82 -2.46
N LEU A 179 12.25 5.51 -2.34
CA LEU A 179 12.92 4.72 -3.36
C LEU A 179 12.14 4.74 -4.68
N GLN A 180 10.82 4.55 -4.64
CA GLN A 180 9.96 4.59 -5.84
C GLN A 180 9.96 5.99 -6.48
N ILE A 181 9.84 7.05 -5.69
CA ILE A 181 9.89 8.44 -6.17
C ILE A 181 11.24 8.72 -6.81
N GLY A 182 12.34 8.35 -6.15
CA GLY A 182 13.70 8.50 -6.68
C GLY A 182 13.87 7.78 -8.01
N PHE A 183 13.35 6.55 -8.12
CA PHE A 183 13.35 5.79 -9.37
C PHE A 183 12.56 6.49 -10.48
N TYR A 184 11.36 7.00 -10.21
CA TYR A 184 10.55 7.71 -11.20
C TYR A 184 11.19 9.03 -11.67
N ILE A 185 11.77 9.80 -10.75
CA ILE A 185 12.51 11.03 -11.08
C ILE A 185 13.72 10.69 -11.95
N ALA A 186 14.55 9.74 -11.53
CA ALA A 186 15.72 9.32 -12.27
C ALA A 186 15.36 8.76 -13.66
N GLY A 187 14.30 7.95 -13.74
CA GLY A 187 13.75 7.40 -14.98
C GLY A 187 13.25 8.50 -15.93
N ALA A 188 12.50 9.48 -15.42
CA ALA A 188 12.00 10.61 -16.21
C ALA A 188 13.15 11.49 -16.75
N ILE A 189 14.15 11.79 -15.92
CA ILE A 189 15.35 12.54 -16.35
C ILE A 189 16.13 11.73 -17.39
N TYR A 190 16.32 10.43 -17.15
CA TYR A 190 17.08 9.56 -18.05
C TYR A 190 16.44 9.46 -19.44
N LEU A 191 15.12 9.26 -19.52
CA LEU A 191 14.38 9.18 -20.80
C LEU A 191 14.40 10.50 -21.60
N ARG A 192 14.67 11.63 -20.95
CA ARG A 192 14.78 12.95 -21.61
C ARG A 192 16.15 13.20 -22.24
N LYS A 193 17.19 12.40 -21.93
CA LYS A 193 18.54 12.59 -22.48
C LYS A 193 18.55 12.43 -24.02
N PRO A 194 19.28 13.28 -24.76
CA PRO A 194 19.29 13.26 -26.22
C PRO A 194 19.81 11.94 -26.79
N GLU A 195 20.81 11.33 -26.16
CA GLU A 195 21.34 10.01 -26.53
C GLU A 195 20.28 8.92 -26.48
N VAL A 196 19.43 8.94 -25.45
CA VAL A 196 18.32 8.00 -25.31
C VAL A 196 17.27 8.29 -26.38
N ARG A 197 16.95 9.57 -26.63
CA ARG A 197 15.99 9.95 -27.67
C ARG A 197 16.41 9.50 -29.07
N ALA A 198 17.71 9.50 -29.37
CA ALA A 198 18.24 9.03 -30.65
C ALA A 198 18.02 7.52 -30.85
N ALA A 199 18.14 6.72 -29.79
CA ALA A 199 17.92 5.27 -29.83
C ALA A 199 16.45 4.85 -30.07
N PHE A 200 15.49 5.78 -29.97
CA PHE A 200 14.06 5.55 -30.24
C PHE A 200 13.63 6.02 -31.64
N ARG A 201 14.56 6.52 -32.47
CA ARG A 201 14.30 6.98 -33.84
C ARG A 201 14.70 5.96 -34.90
N SER A 202 15.43 4.92 -34.53
CA SER A 202 15.73 3.73 -35.35
C SER A 202 14.56 2.76 -35.34
#